data_AF-A0A163L9T1-F1
#
_entry.id   AF-A0A163L9T1-F1
#
_cell.length_a   1.000
_cell.length_b   1.000
_cell.length_c   1.000
_cell.angle_alpha   90.00
_cell.angle_beta   90.00
_cell.angle_gamma   90.00
#
_symmetry.space_group_name_H-M   'P 1'
#
loop_
_entity.id
_entity.type
_entity.pdbx_description
1 polymer ?
#
loop_
_entity_poly.entity_id
_entity_poly.type
_entity_poly.pdbx_seq_one_letter_code
_entity_poly.pdbx_strand_id
1 'polypeptide(L)'
;MNEEYETLLSAIENKKAVLGVVGLGYVGLPLAVEMVRQGFTVIGIDLDSDKIDRIYRGESYITDISSEELAACMETGRFKPTTDYSMITVIDAVSICVPTPLSENQDPDTSYITMVVDQLKRFMKPNLLITLESTTYPGTTEELIQQQIEKLGYKVGQDFYLCFSPERVDPSNSRFNTRNTPKVIGGTTDACLKLGEALYKQYVETVVPVSNPKVAEMSKLLENTFRSVNIAFVNEMAMMCDRMGIDIWEVINAAATKPFGFMPFYPGPGIGGHCIPLDPMYLSWKAKGFRFYSKFIELAQSTNDNMPYYVINKTATILNEYAKSIKRSNILLLGMAYKPDISDLRESPGLEVYEQFKENGAYVEYYDPYANSFVDKHGTTIRSVEYDLTKFSRYDCIVLITNHSNLDYHSIASAGVPILDTRNAFKAYAEPHIYKIGHSVQHVAEPDEAVLI
;
A
#
# COMPACT_ATOMS: atom_id res chain seq x y z
N MET A 1 -32.97 10.03 -20.83
CA MET A 1 -31.59 9.78 -21.30
C MET A 1 -31.60 10.04 -22.81
N ASN A 2 -30.54 10.63 -23.35
CA ASN A 2 -30.48 11.03 -24.78
C ASN A 2 -29.98 9.85 -25.64
N GLU A 3 -30.04 9.99 -26.97
CA GLU A 3 -29.61 8.95 -27.93
C GLU A 3 -28.13 8.57 -27.76
N GLU A 4 -27.30 9.55 -27.41
CA GLU A 4 -25.87 9.35 -27.22
C GLU A 4 -25.56 8.51 -25.98
N TYR A 5 -26.31 8.70 -24.88
CA TYR A 5 -26.26 7.84 -23.69
C TYR A 5 -26.52 6.38 -24.04
N GLU A 6 -27.62 6.11 -24.75
CA GLU A 6 -28.03 4.75 -25.12
C GLU A 6 -27.02 4.10 -26.07
N THR A 7 -26.40 4.91 -26.95
CA THR A 7 -25.32 4.45 -27.84
C THR A 7 -24.11 3.99 -27.05
N LEU A 8 -23.64 4.79 -26.07
CA LEU A 8 -22.52 4.41 -25.21
C LEU A 8 -22.85 3.17 -24.36
N LEU A 9 -24.03 3.14 -23.74
CA LEU A 9 -24.48 2.01 -22.94
C LEU A 9 -24.49 0.72 -23.77
N SER A 10 -25.07 0.76 -24.98
CA SER A 10 -25.08 -0.37 -25.90
C SER A 10 -23.67 -0.78 -26.34
N ALA A 11 -22.77 0.18 -26.57
CA ALA A 11 -21.38 -0.13 -26.90
C ALA A 11 -20.66 -0.84 -25.74
N ILE A 12 -20.94 -0.46 -24.48
CA ILE A 12 -20.41 -1.10 -23.28
C ILE A 12 -20.95 -2.54 -23.17
N GLU A 13 -22.27 -2.72 -23.21
CA GLU A 13 -22.93 -4.02 -23.03
C GLU A 13 -22.54 -5.04 -24.11
N ASN A 14 -22.32 -4.56 -25.35
CA ASN A 14 -21.89 -5.39 -26.47
C ASN A 14 -20.36 -5.46 -26.63
N LYS A 15 -19.59 -4.91 -25.67
CA LYS A 15 -18.12 -4.92 -25.68
C LYS A 15 -17.48 -4.29 -26.92
N LYS A 16 -18.16 -3.33 -27.52
CA LYS A 16 -17.71 -2.53 -28.66
C LYS A 16 -17.07 -1.20 -28.24
N ALA A 17 -17.31 -0.75 -27.01
CA ALA A 17 -16.67 0.42 -26.46
C ALA A 17 -15.14 0.24 -26.39
N VAL A 18 -14.39 1.28 -26.75
CA VAL A 18 -12.94 1.35 -26.55
C VAL A 18 -12.68 1.90 -25.15
N LEU A 19 -12.01 1.11 -24.32
CA LEU A 19 -11.68 1.50 -22.95
C LEU A 19 -10.29 2.11 -22.88
N GLY A 20 -10.10 3.05 -21.97
CA GLY A 20 -8.85 3.71 -21.67
C GLY A 20 -8.43 3.49 -20.23
N VAL A 21 -7.13 3.32 -20.00
CA VAL A 21 -6.55 3.35 -18.64
C VAL A 21 -5.34 4.28 -18.65
N VAL A 22 -5.37 5.32 -17.83
CA VAL A 22 -4.27 6.30 -17.70
C VAL A 22 -3.50 6.02 -16.41
N GLY A 23 -2.21 5.74 -16.53
CA GLY A 23 -1.34 5.25 -15.46
C GLY A 23 -1.36 3.73 -15.41
N LEU A 24 -0.30 3.08 -15.90
CA LEU A 24 -0.17 1.63 -15.95
C LEU A 24 0.65 1.12 -14.76
N GLY A 25 0.38 1.65 -13.57
CA GLY A 25 0.99 1.20 -12.33
C GLY A 25 0.33 -0.07 -11.77
N TYR A 26 0.51 -0.27 -10.46
CA TYR A 26 -0.05 -1.40 -9.71
C TYR A 26 -1.60 -1.43 -9.69
N VAL A 27 -2.27 -0.31 -10.00
CA VAL A 27 -3.74 -0.25 -10.14
C VAL A 27 -4.16 -0.41 -11.61
N GLY A 28 -3.62 0.43 -12.49
CA GLY A 28 -4.12 0.53 -13.86
C GLY A 28 -3.74 -0.66 -14.75
N LEU A 29 -2.55 -1.26 -14.58
CA LEU A 29 -2.17 -2.41 -15.41
C LEU A 29 -3.05 -3.64 -15.14
N PRO A 30 -3.32 -4.05 -13.88
CA PRO A 30 -4.27 -5.13 -13.59
C PRO A 30 -5.68 -4.83 -14.12
N LEU A 31 -6.16 -3.59 -13.97
CA LEU A 31 -7.46 -3.17 -14.49
C LEU A 31 -7.54 -3.31 -16.02
N ALA A 32 -6.51 -2.84 -16.74
CA ALA A 32 -6.42 -2.96 -18.19
C ALA A 32 -6.39 -4.42 -18.65
N VAL A 33 -5.62 -5.27 -17.97
CA VAL A 33 -5.54 -6.72 -18.25
C VAL A 33 -6.91 -7.38 -18.07
N GLU A 34 -7.62 -7.09 -16.98
CA GLU A 34 -8.96 -7.67 -16.77
C GLU A 34 -9.97 -7.20 -17.82
N MET A 35 -9.94 -5.92 -18.20
CA MET A 35 -10.76 -5.39 -19.30
C MET A 35 -10.48 -6.11 -20.64
N VAL A 36 -9.21 -6.35 -20.97
CA VAL A 36 -8.81 -7.10 -22.19
C VAL A 36 -9.30 -8.54 -22.14
N ARG A 37 -9.16 -9.21 -21.00
CA ARG A 37 -9.66 -10.58 -20.77
C ARG A 37 -11.15 -10.71 -20.98
N GLN A 38 -11.91 -9.67 -20.65
CA GLN A 38 -13.34 -9.63 -20.91
C GLN A 38 -13.68 -9.32 -22.36
N GLY A 39 -12.70 -9.02 -23.20
CA GLY A 39 -12.88 -8.81 -24.63
C GLY A 39 -13.05 -7.34 -25.00
N PHE A 40 -12.70 -6.38 -24.16
CA PHE A 40 -12.64 -4.98 -24.59
C PHE A 40 -11.36 -4.70 -25.39
N THR A 41 -11.43 -3.73 -26.29
CA THR A 41 -10.22 -3.07 -26.80
C THR A 41 -9.81 -2.02 -25.78
N VAL A 42 -8.57 -2.08 -25.31
CA VAL A 42 -8.06 -1.23 -24.23
C VAL A 42 -6.86 -0.45 -24.71
N ILE A 43 -6.88 0.86 -24.52
CA ILE A 43 -5.76 1.77 -24.74
C ILE A 43 -5.17 2.11 -23.38
N GLY A 44 -3.95 1.63 -23.11
CA GLY A 44 -3.21 1.96 -21.90
C GLY A 44 -2.31 3.16 -22.15
N ILE A 45 -2.38 4.18 -21.31
CA ILE A 45 -1.57 5.40 -21.45
C ILE A 45 -0.68 5.54 -20.22
N ASP A 46 0.65 5.54 -20.38
CA ASP A 46 1.62 5.87 -19.33
C ASP A 46 2.72 6.76 -19.93
N LEU A 47 3.29 7.68 -19.16
CA LEU A 47 4.36 8.56 -19.64
C LEU A 47 5.72 7.87 -19.68
N ASP A 48 5.86 6.79 -18.91
CA ASP A 48 7.08 6.01 -18.82
C ASP A 48 7.21 5.08 -20.05
N SER A 49 8.08 5.46 -20.99
CA SER A 49 8.34 4.67 -22.21
C SER A 49 8.87 3.28 -21.90
N ASP A 50 9.63 3.12 -20.81
CA ASP A 50 10.23 1.83 -20.46
C ASP A 50 9.14 0.83 -20.03
N LYS A 51 8.11 1.29 -19.33
CA LYS A 51 6.92 0.46 -19.03
C LYS A 51 6.21 0.03 -20.30
N ILE A 52 5.99 0.97 -21.23
CA ILE A 52 5.31 0.68 -22.51
C ILE A 52 6.09 -0.38 -23.30
N ASP A 53 7.41 -0.24 -23.39
CA ASP A 53 8.28 -1.18 -24.08
C ASP A 53 8.26 -2.58 -23.43
N ARG A 54 8.26 -2.65 -22.10
CA ARG A 54 8.13 -3.91 -21.36
C ARG A 54 6.78 -4.58 -21.62
N ILE A 55 5.68 -3.81 -21.62
CA ILE A 55 4.35 -4.34 -21.92
C ILE A 55 4.31 -4.92 -23.34
N TYR A 56 4.88 -4.23 -24.34
CA TYR A 56 4.94 -4.76 -25.71
C TYR A 56 5.70 -6.09 -25.82
N ARG A 57 6.69 -6.31 -24.94
CA ARG A 57 7.42 -7.59 -24.84
C ARG A 57 6.71 -8.65 -23.98
N GLY A 58 5.56 -8.33 -23.39
CA GLY A 58 4.87 -9.22 -22.45
C GLY A 58 5.59 -9.36 -21.10
N GLU A 59 6.48 -8.43 -20.75
CA GLU A 59 7.28 -8.47 -19.53
C GLU A 59 6.60 -7.65 -18.42
N SER A 60 5.99 -8.32 -17.44
CA SER A 60 5.41 -7.60 -16.31
C SER A 60 6.48 -6.96 -15.43
N TYR A 61 6.15 -5.80 -14.85
CA TYR A 61 6.97 -5.07 -13.87
C TYR A 61 6.28 -4.93 -12.51
N ILE A 62 5.09 -5.51 -12.36
CA ILE A 62 4.35 -5.55 -11.10
C ILE A 62 4.13 -7.01 -10.69
N THR A 63 3.93 -7.25 -9.40
CA THR A 63 3.73 -8.59 -8.85
C THR A 63 2.36 -9.18 -9.12
N ASP A 64 1.34 -8.33 -9.26
CA ASP A 64 -0.06 -8.77 -9.31
C ASP A 64 -0.48 -9.29 -10.69
N ILE A 65 0.37 -9.14 -11.71
CA ILE A 65 0.16 -9.64 -13.07
C ILE A 65 1.42 -10.37 -13.51
N SER A 66 1.29 -11.62 -13.92
CA SER A 66 2.42 -12.40 -14.44
C SER A 66 2.77 -11.99 -15.87
N SER A 67 4.02 -12.24 -16.30
CA SER A 67 4.43 -11.99 -17.68
C SER A 67 3.63 -12.84 -18.68
N GLU A 68 3.27 -14.07 -18.31
CA GLU A 68 2.43 -14.95 -19.12
C GLU A 68 1.04 -14.37 -19.32
N GLU A 69 0.43 -13.83 -18.26
CA GLU A 69 -0.87 -13.18 -18.32
C GLU A 69 -0.86 -11.93 -19.20
N LEU A 70 0.20 -11.14 -19.10
CA LEU A 70 0.39 -9.93 -19.89
C LEU A 70 0.62 -10.25 -21.37
N ALA A 71 1.50 -11.21 -21.67
CA ALA A 71 1.74 -11.71 -23.02
C ALA A 71 0.45 -12.21 -23.68
N ALA A 72 -0.36 -13.01 -22.97
CA ALA A 72 -1.64 -13.48 -23.48
C ALA A 72 -2.59 -12.32 -23.84
N CYS A 73 -2.59 -11.22 -23.06
CA CYS A 73 -3.37 -10.03 -23.38
C CYS A 73 -2.85 -9.31 -24.63
N MET A 74 -1.53 -9.19 -24.78
CA MET A 74 -0.92 -8.58 -25.97
C MET A 74 -1.21 -9.38 -27.24
N GLU A 75 -1.17 -10.71 -27.17
CA GLU A 75 -1.46 -11.62 -28.30
C GLU A 75 -2.89 -11.45 -28.85
N THR A 76 -3.84 -11.00 -28.03
CA THR A 76 -5.21 -10.73 -28.51
C THR A 76 -5.29 -9.59 -29.53
N GLY A 77 -4.27 -8.72 -29.59
CA GLY A 77 -4.30 -7.47 -30.35
C GLY A 77 -5.26 -6.40 -29.80
N ARG A 78 -5.91 -6.66 -28.65
CA ARG A 78 -6.87 -5.75 -28.03
C ARG A 78 -6.23 -4.79 -27.03
N PHE A 79 -5.04 -5.10 -26.51
CA PHE A 79 -4.30 -4.17 -25.64
C PHE A 79 -3.34 -3.30 -26.45
N LYS A 80 -3.49 -1.99 -26.34
CA LYS A 80 -2.72 -0.98 -27.08
C LYS A 80 -2.07 0.00 -26.11
N PRO A 81 -0.92 -0.34 -25.50
CA PRO A 81 -0.17 0.56 -24.64
C PRO A 81 0.51 1.67 -25.47
N THR A 82 0.51 2.90 -24.97
CA THR A 82 1.08 4.07 -25.64
C THR A 82 1.50 5.15 -24.62
N THR A 83 2.35 6.07 -25.05
CA THR A 83 2.64 7.32 -24.33
C THR A 83 1.81 8.50 -24.84
N ASP A 84 1.05 8.31 -25.94
CA ASP A 84 0.33 9.37 -26.63
C ASP A 84 -1.09 9.59 -26.09
N TYR A 85 -1.29 10.73 -25.42
CA TYR A 85 -2.59 11.18 -24.92
C TYR A 85 -3.58 11.55 -26.03
N SER A 86 -3.15 11.77 -27.28
CA SER A 86 -4.06 12.05 -28.40
C SER A 86 -5.05 10.90 -28.65
N MET A 87 -4.69 9.69 -28.22
CA MET A 87 -5.54 8.50 -28.29
C MET A 87 -6.83 8.61 -27.46
N ILE A 88 -6.93 9.57 -26.53
CA ILE A 88 -8.19 9.88 -25.83
C ILE A 88 -9.34 10.17 -26.82
N THR A 89 -9.04 10.71 -28.00
CA THR A 89 -10.03 11.02 -29.04
C THR A 89 -10.86 9.81 -29.51
N VAL A 90 -10.33 8.59 -29.36
CA VAL A 90 -11.02 7.35 -29.78
C VAL A 90 -11.56 6.53 -28.60
N ILE A 91 -11.32 6.96 -27.36
CA ILE A 91 -11.74 6.24 -26.13
C ILE A 91 -13.19 6.61 -25.78
N ASP A 92 -14.00 5.60 -25.45
CA ASP A 92 -15.40 5.76 -25.04
C ASP A 92 -15.55 5.83 -23.51
N ALA A 93 -14.69 5.12 -22.77
CA ALA A 93 -14.63 5.20 -21.31
C ALA A 93 -13.18 5.13 -20.81
N VAL A 94 -12.77 6.02 -19.91
CA VAL A 94 -11.39 6.13 -19.40
C VAL A 94 -11.34 6.02 -17.89
N SER A 95 -10.40 5.23 -17.38
CA SER A 95 -10.09 5.09 -15.95
C SER A 95 -8.78 5.80 -15.62
N ILE A 96 -8.77 6.69 -14.64
CA ILE A 96 -7.59 7.47 -14.23
C ILE A 96 -6.96 6.82 -12.99
N CYS A 97 -5.81 6.19 -13.18
CA CYS A 97 -5.06 5.38 -12.22
C CYS A 97 -3.63 5.94 -11.98
N VAL A 98 -3.49 7.26 -11.96
CA VAL A 98 -2.19 7.94 -11.77
C VAL A 98 -1.81 8.04 -10.29
N PRO A 99 -0.51 8.18 -9.97
CA PRO A 99 -0.08 8.39 -8.59
C PRO A 99 -0.71 9.61 -7.95
N THR A 100 -0.92 9.52 -6.65
CA THR A 100 -1.29 10.61 -5.76
C THR A 100 -0.33 10.50 -4.60
N PRO A 101 0.83 11.19 -4.63
CA PRO A 101 1.74 11.20 -3.50
C PRO A 101 1.34 12.26 -2.47
N LEU A 102 2.09 12.32 -1.38
CA LEU A 102 2.13 13.48 -0.51
C LEU A 102 3.34 14.35 -0.90
N SER A 103 3.19 15.67 -0.72
CA SER A 103 4.32 16.60 -0.75
C SER A 103 5.21 16.46 0.50
N GLU A 104 6.37 17.14 0.51
CA GLU A 104 7.26 17.21 1.69
C GLU A 104 6.54 17.72 2.95
N ASN A 105 5.49 18.54 2.80
CA ASN A 105 4.68 19.06 3.91
C ASN A 105 3.53 18.13 4.31
N GLN A 106 3.48 16.90 3.78
CA GLN A 106 2.38 15.95 3.96
C GLN A 106 1.01 16.45 3.47
N ASP A 107 1.01 17.39 2.52
CA ASP A 107 -0.20 17.80 1.82
C ASP A 107 -0.42 16.93 0.57
N PRO A 108 -1.67 16.63 0.17
CA PRO A 108 -1.94 15.92 -1.08
C PRO A 108 -1.36 16.61 -2.31
N ASP A 109 -0.58 15.85 -3.09
CA ASP A 109 -0.12 16.28 -4.41
C ASP A 109 -1.10 15.80 -5.49
N THR A 110 -1.87 16.75 -6.04
CA THR A 110 -2.86 16.50 -7.09
C THR A 110 -2.36 16.83 -8.50
N SER A 111 -1.06 17.07 -8.67
CA SER A 111 -0.45 17.48 -9.94
C SER A 111 -0.68 16.45 -11.06
N TYR A 112 -0.55 15.16 -10.74
CA TYR A 112 -0.77 14.05 -11.69
C TYR A 112 -2.21 13.99 -12.21
N ILE A 113 -3.20 14.14 -11.33
CA ILE A 113 -4.62 14.17 -11.73
C ILE A 113 -4.89 15.41 -12.59
N THR A 114 -4.38 16.57 -12.18
CA THR A 114 -4.52 17.83 -12.92
C THR A 114 -3.94 17.72 -14.32
N MET A 115 -2.77 17.10 -14.47
CA MET A 115 -2.15 16.84 -15.76
C MET A 115 -3.05 15.99 -16.67
N VAL A 116 -3.63 14.90 -16.15
CA VAL A 116 -4.56 14.06 -16.94
C VAL A 116 -5.81 14.85 -17.33
N VAL A 117 -6.37 15.64 -16.42
CA VAL A 117 -7.51 16.52 -16.71
C VAL A 117 -7.18 17.51 -17.82
N ASP A 118 -5.98 18.08 -17.85
CA ASP A 118 -5.56 18.99 -18.91
C ASP A 118 -5.40 18.28 -20.27
N GLN A 119 -5.03 17.00 -20.29
CA GLN A 119 -5.06 16.19 -21.52
C GLN A 119 -6.49 15.86 -21.96
N LEU A 120 -7.38 15.54 -21.02
CA LEU A 120 -8.80 15.32 -21.30
C LEU A 120 -9.43 16.56 -21.94
N LYS A 121 -9.20 17.77 -21.39
CA LYS A 121 -9.69 19.03 -21.98
C LYS A 121 -9.29 19.22 -23.45
N ARG A 122 -8.13 18.70 -23.86
CA ARG A 122 -7.59 18.83 -25.22
C ARG A 122 -8.15 17.81 -26.20
N PHE A 123 -8.37 16.58 -25.73
CA PHE A 123 -8.59 15.42 -26.61
C PHE A 123 -9.92 14.70 -26.39
N MET A 124 -10.68 15.02 -25.33
CA MET A 124 -11.95 14.35 -25.08
C MET A 124 -12.97 14.67 -26.17
N LYS A 125 -13.73 13.65 -26.52
CA LYS A 125 -14.96 13.78 -27.31
C LYS A 125 -16.18 13.87 -26.37
N PRO A 126 -17.33 14.36 -26.86
CA PRO A 126 -18.60 14.20 -26.16
C PRO A 126 -18.89 12.73 -25.86
N ASN A 127 -19.68 12.49 -24.81
CA ASN A 127 -20.11 11.18 -24.31
C ASN A 127 -18.98 10.29 -23.77
N LEU A 128 -17.85 10.86 -23.38
CA LEU A 128 -16.81 10.13 -22.66
C LEU A 128 -17.29 9.79 -21.23
N LEU A 129 -17.19 8.52 -20.84
CA LEU A 129 -17.29 8.11 -19.44
C LEU A 129 -15.91 8.17 -18.78
N ILE A 130 -15.78 8.96 -17.72
CA ILE A 130 -14.55 9.12 -16.96
C ILE A 130 -14.75 8.47 -15.58
N THR A 131 -13.81 7.63 -15.15
CA THR A 131 -13.77 7.12 -13.77
C THR A 131 -12.44 7.46 -13.12
N LEU A 132 -12.49 8.16 -11.98
CA LEU A 132 -11.31 8.35 -11.14
C LEU A 132 -11.14 7.13 -10.23
N GLU A 133 -9.97 6.49 -10.31
CA GLU A 133 -9.59 5.31 -9.54
C GLU A 133 -8.52 5.64 -8.49
N SER A 134 -7.67 6.63 -8.78
CA SER A 134 -6.64 7.13 -7.86
C SER A 134 -7.25 7.56 -6.51
N THR A 135 -6.72 7.02 -5.41
CA THR A 135 -7.16 7.37 -4.06
C THR A 135 -6.74 8.79 -3.70
N THR A 136 -7.64 9.58 -3.10
CA THR A 136 -7.44 11.01 -2.82
C THR A 136 -8.49 11.49 -1.81
N TYR A 137 -8.50 12.78 -1.47
CA TYR A 137 -9.49 13.37 -0.57
C TYR A 137 -10.91 13.42 -1.15
N PRO A 138 -11.96 13.37 -0.29
CA PRO A 138 -13.35 13.44 -0.75
C PRO A 138 -13.64 14.83 -1.34
N GLY A 139 -14.20 14.85 -2.54
CA GLY A 139 -14.44 16.03 -3.37
C GLY A 139 -13.55 16.11 -4.60
N THR A 140 -12.47 15.32 -4.69
CA THR A 140 -11.50 15.44 -5.80
C THR A 140 -12.14 15.23 -7.17
N THR A 141 -13.03 14.23 -7.31
CA THR A 141 -13.72 13.94 -8.57
C THR A 141 -14.51 15.16 -9.07
N GLU A 142 -15.22 15.85 -8.19
CA GLU A 142 -16.01 17.03 -8.55
C GLU A 142 -15.12 18.27 -8.72
N GLU A 143 -14.21 18.53 -7.78
CA GLU A 143 -13.38 19.74 -7.71
C GLU A 143 -12.33 19.82 -8.84
N LEU A 144 -11.69 18.69 -9.15
CA LEU A 144 -10.59 18.65 -10.11
C LEU A 144 -11.00 18.20 -11.51
N ILE A 145 -12.04 17.37 -11.65
CA ILE A 145 -12.48 16.85 -12.95
C ILE A 145 -13.74 17.56 -13.41
N GLN A 146 -14.86 17.41 -12.68
CA GLN A 146 -16.15 17.95 -13.10
C GLN A 146 -16.09 19.45 -13.36
N GLN A 147 -15.69 20.24 -12.35
CA GLN A 147 -15.66 21.70 -12.46
C GLN A 147 -14.74 22.19 -13.57
N GLN A 148 -13.66 21.47 -13.86
CA GLN A 148 -12.69 21.87 -14.89
C GLN A 148 -13.19 21.57 -16.31
N ILE A 149 -13.93 20.48 -16.49
CA ILE A 149 -14.56 20.14 -17.78
C ILE A 149 -15.79 21.03 -18.02
N GLU A 150 -16.60 21.32 -16.99
CA GLU A 150 -17.77 22.20 -17.12
C GLU A 150 -17.41 23.64 -17.48
N LYS A 151 -16.22 24.13 -17.12
CA LYS A 151 -15.69 25.43 -17.58
C LYS A 151 -15.54 25.53 -19.09
N LEU A 152 -15.47 24.39 -19.81
CA LEU A 152 -15.45 24.36 -21.27
C LEU A 152 -16.86 24.41 -21.89
N GLY A 153 -17.91 24.41 -21.07
CA GLY A 153 -19.31 24.45 -21.50
C GLY A 153 -20.01 23.08 -21.55
N TYR A 154 -19.29 21.99 -21.28
CA TYR A 154 -19.87 20.65 -21.13
C TYR A 154 -20.71 20.53 -19.86
N LYS A 155 -21.69 19.63 -19.86
CA LYS A 155 -22.54 19.30 -18.70
C LYS A 155 -22.39 17.84 -18.32
N VAL A 156 -22.06 17.60 -17.05
CA VAL A 156 -21.95 16.23 -16.53
C VAL A 156 -23.31 15.52 -16.55
N GLY A 157 -23.30 14.23 -16.87
CA GLY A 157 -24.51 13.41 -17.02
C GLY A 157 -25.29 13.66 -18.33
N GLN A 158 -24.79 14.54 -19.21
CA GLN A 158 -25.39 14.83 -20.52
C GLN A 158 -24.35 14.75 -21.63
N ASP A 159 -23.28 15.56 -21.54
CA ASP A 159 -22.24 15.64 -22.57
C ASP A 159 -21.01 14.80 -22.22
N PHE A 160 -20.85 14.44 -20.95
CA PHE A 160 -19.85 13.48 -20.47
C PHE A 160 -20.33 12.85 -19.16
N TYR A 161 -19.76 11.73 -18.77
CA TYR A 161 -20.15 10.99 -17.57
C TYR A 161 -18.97 10.85 -16.63
N LEU A 162 -19.21 10.94 -15.32
CA LEU A 162 -18.15 10.98 -14.33
C LEU A 162 -18.48 10.14 -13.10
N CYS A 163 -17.58 9.22 -12.77
CA CYS A 163 -17.65 8.36 -11.61
C CYS A 163 -16.35 8.41 -10.80
N PHE A 164 -16.45 7.97 -9.56
CA PHE A 164 -15.31 7.52 -8.75
C PHE A 164 -15.50 6.06 -8.37
N SER A 165 -14.42 5.29 -8.44
CA SER A 165 -14.40 3.88 -8.05
C SER A 165 -13.03 3.58 -7.47
N PRO A 166 -12.87 3.39 -6.14
CA PRO A 166 -11.54 3.21 -5.56
C PRO A 166 -10.98 1.82 -5.86
N GLU A 167 -9.65 1.73 -5.99
CA GLU A 167 -8.95 0.44 -5.91
C GLU A 167 -8.91 -0.09 -4.47
N ARG A 168 -9.15 -1.39 -4.29
CA ARG A 168 -9.33 -2.06 -2.99
C ARG A 168 -8.59 -3.40 -2.88
N VAL A 169 -7.91 -3.85 -3.94
CA VAL A 169 -7.09 -5.05 -3.94
C VAL A 169 -5.93 -4.90 -2.95
N ASP A 170 -5.75 -5.93 -2.12
CA ASP A 170 -4.58 -6.09 -1.28
C ASP A 170 -3.47 -6.73 -2.15
N PRO A 171 -2.31 -6.07 -2.34
CA PRO A 171 -1.21 -6.62 -3.14
C PRO A 171 -0.83 -8.03 -2.67
N SER A 172 -0.41 -8.91 -3.57
CA SER A 172 -0.03 -10.30 -3.26
C SER A 172 -1.09 -11.18 -2.57
N ASN A 173 -2.37 -10.78 -2.59
CA ASN A 173 -3.46 -11.60 -2.06
C ASN A 173 -3.82 -12.73 -3.02
N SER A 174 -3.64 -13.98 -2.61
CA SER A 174 -3.93 -15.14 -3.44
C SER A 174 -5.42 -15.45 -3.62
N ARG A 175 -6.28 -14.86 -2.78
CA ARG A 175 -7.73 -15.10 -2.79
C ARG A 175 -8.50 -14.01 -3.52
N PHE A 176 -8.09 -12.76 -3.38
CA PHE A 176 -8.79 -11.60 -3.91
C PHE A 176 -7.94 -10.86 -4.94
N ASN A 177 -8.52 -10.63 -6.12
CA ASN A 177 -7.91 -9.92 -7.23
C ASN A 177 -8.88 -8.86 -7.79
N THR A 178 -8.49 -8.17 -8.86
CA THR A 178 -9.31 -7.11 -9.49
C THR A 178 -10.72 -7.57 -9.86
N ARG A 179 -10.89 -8.84 -10.27
CA ARG A 179 -12.18 -9.37 -10.73
C ARG A 179 -13.16 -9.63 -9.59
N ASN A 180 -12.71 -10.27 -8.50
CA ASN A 180 -13.61 -10.73 -7.44
C ASN A 180 -13.69 -9.80 -6.22
N THR A 181 -12.81 -8.79 -6.14
CA THR A 181 -12.88 -7.77 -5.10
C THR A 181 -14.04 -6.82 -5.41
N PRO A 182 -15.02 -6.62 -4.49
CA PRO A 182 -16.15 -5.72 -4.76
C PRO A 182 -15.69 -4.30 -5.04
N LYS A 183 -16.12 -3.72 -6.17
CA LYS A 183 -15.84 -2.32 -6.53
C LYS A 183 -16.97 -1.42 -6.07
N VAL A 184 -16.64 -0.48 -5.19
CA VAL A 184 -17.56 0.61 -4.82
C VAL A 184 -17.60 1.61 -5.97
N ILE A 185 -18.76 2.11 -6.35
CA ILE A 185 -18.85 3.13 -7.41
C ILE A 185 -19.85 4.22 -7.05
N GLY A 186 -19.44 5.48 -7.22
CA GLY A 186 -20.29 6.66 -7.07
C GLY A 186 -20.26 7.50 -8.33
N GLY A 187 -21.42 7.73 -8.94
CA GLY A 187 -21.58 8.64 -10.09
C GLY A 187 -22.00 10.04 -9.63
N THR A 188 -21.54 11.09 -10.31
CA THR A 188 -21.95 12.48 -10.02
C THR A 188 -23.44 12.75 -10.31
N THR A 189 -24.07 11.91 -11.13
CA THR A 189 -25.50 11.88 -11.44
C THR A 189 -25.99 10.44 -11.58
N ASP A 190 -27.30 10.22 -11.55
CA ASP A 190 -27.90 8.89 -11.79
C ASP A 190 -27.49 8.29 -13.14
N ALA A 191 -27.37 9.12 -14.19
CA ALA A 191 -26.93 8.68 -15.51
C ALA A 191 -25.48 8.19 -15.48
N CYS A 192 -24.61 8.92 -14.78
CA CYS A 192 -23.21 8.53 -14.59
C CYS A 192 -23.11 7.21 -13.82
N LEU A 193 -23.84 7.09 -12.71
CA LEU A 193 -23.83 5.88 -11.88
C LEU A 193 -24.28 4.65 -12.68
N LYS A 194 -25.38 4.77 -13.43
CA LYS A 194 -25.88 3.68 -14.28
C LYS A 194 -24.86 3.24 -15.35
N LEU A 195 -24.21 4.18 -16.03
CA LEU A 195 -23.16 3.86 -17.02
C LEU A 195 -21.93 3.24 -16.38
N GLY A 196 -21.48 3.80 -15.25
CA GLY A 196 -20.38 3.24 -14.48
C GLY A 196 -20.68 1.81 -14.04
N GLU A 197 -21.86 1.57 -13.46
CA GLU A 197 -22.30 0.22 -13.10
C GLU A 197 -22.34 -0.73 -14.29
N ALA A 198 -22.90 -0.28 -15.42
CA ALA A 198 -22.98 -1.09 -16.63
C ALA A 198 -21.59 -1.49 -17.15
N LEU A 199 -20.61 -0.58 -17.06
CA LEU A 199 -19.22 -0.84 -17.43
C LEU A 199 -18.54 -1.81 -16.47
N TYR A 200 -18.53 -1.50 -15.16
CA TYR A 200 -17.78 -2.30 -14.19
C TYR A 200 -18.33 -3.74 -14.08
N LYS A 201 -19.65 -3.94 -14.19
CA LYS A 201 -20.26 -5.29 -14.21
C LYS A 201 -19.75 -6.19 -15.36
N GLN A 202 -19.11 -5.62 -16.39
CA GLN A 202 -18.54 -6.42 -17.47
C GLN A 202 -17.26 -7.13 -17.07
N TYR A 203 -16.53 -6.63 -16.07
CA TYR A 203 -15.19 -7.11 -15.71
C TYR A 203 -14.91 -7.27 -14.22
N VAL A 204 -15.85 -6.91 -13.34
CA VAL A 204 -15.82 -7.31 -11.93
C VAL A 204 -17.10 -8.05 -11.53
N GLU A 205 -16.99 -8.96 -10.56
CA GLU A 205 -18.09 -9.83 -10.11
C GLU A 205 -19.14 -9.08 -9.28
N THR A 206 -18.70 -8.14 -8.45
CA THR A 206 -19.58 -7.39 -7.55
C THR A 206 -19.33 -5.89 -7.66
N VAL A 207 -20.37 -5.16 -8.05
CA VAL A 207 -20.38 -3.69 -8.05
C VAL A 207 -21.30 -3.21 -6.93
N VAL A 208 -20.80 -2.29 -6.11
CA VAL A 208 -21.50 -1.73 -4.94
C VAL A 208 -21.76 -0.24 -5.20
N PRO A 209 -22.93 0.12 -5.76
CA PRO A 209 -23.26 1.51 -6.02
C PRO A 209 -23.50 2.28 -4.72
N VAL A 210 -23.04 3.53 -4.69
CA VAL A 210 -23.30 4.49 -3.61
C VAL A 210 -23.85 5.80 -4.17
N SER A 211 -24.36 6.66 -3.30
CA SER A 211 -25.17 7.82 -3.69
C SER A 211 -24.43 8.89 -4.50
N ASN A 212 -23.10 9.00 -4.38
CA ASN A 212 -22.29 10.00 -5.08
C ASN A 212 -20.78 9.68 -4.95
N PRO A 213 -19.88 10.36 -5.71
CA PRO A 213 -18.45 10.11 -5.66
C PRO A 213 -17.85 10.36 -4.27
N LYS A 214 -18.30 11.38 -3.53
CA LYS A 214 -17.78 11.68 -2.18
C LYS A 214 -17.96 10.53 -1.20
N VAL A 215 -19.07 9.81 -1.26
CA VAL A 215 -19.28 8.62 -0.43
C VAL A 215 -18.29 7.51 -0.82
N ALA A 216 -18.05 7.31 -2.12
CA ALA A 216 -17.10 6.33 -2.60
C ALA A 216 -15.65 6.69 -2.23
N GLU A 217 -15.24 7.96 -2.42
CA GLU A 217 -13.93 8.51 -2.00
C GLU A 217 -13.73 8.34 -0.49
N MET A 218 -14.72 8.76 0.32
CA MET A 218 -14.67 8.65 1.77
C MET A 218 -14.60 7.20 2.25
N SER A 219 -15.27 6.26 1.56
CA SER A 219 -15.23 4.84 1.95
C SER A 219 -13.82 4.27 1.95
N LYS A 220 -13.02 4.61 0.92
CA LYS A 220 -11.64 4.16 0.79
C LYS A 220 -10.72 4.76 1.86
N LEU A 221 -10.91 6.05 2.16
CA LEU A 221 -10.14 6.71 3.22
C LEU A 221 -10.53 6.18 4.60
N LEU A 222 -11.81 5.88 4.82
CA LEU A 222 -12.28 5.29 6.06
C LEU A 222 -11.67 3.90 6.28
N GLU A 223 -11.62 3.05 5.25
CA GLU A 223 -10.98 1.72 5.31
C GLU A 223 -9.53 1.80 5.78
N ASN A 224 -8.74 2.70 5.18
CA ASN A 224 -7.31 2.80 5.47
C ASN A 224 -7.05 3.57 6.78
N THR A 225 -7.84 4.59 7.09
CA THR A 225 -7.79 5.30 8.38
C THR A 225 -8.12 4.35 9.53
N PHE A 226 -9.17 3.55 9.37
CA PHE A 226 -9.55 2.54 10.36
C PHE A 226 -8.40 1.55 10.61
N ARG A 227 -7.74 1.06 9.55
CA ARG A 227 -6.57 0.18 9.69
C ARG A 227 -5.41 0.88 10.41
N SER A 228 -5.03 2.09 9.99
CA SER A 228 -3.93 2.86 10.59
C SER A 228 -4.13 3.11 12.09
N VAL A 229 -5.34 3.55 12.47
CA VAL A 229 -5.75 3.76 13.86
C VAL A 229 -5.66 2.49 14.69
N ASN A 230 -6.20 1.38 14.20
CA ASN A 230 -6.21 0.16 15.00
C ASN A 230 -4.80 -0.39 15.16
N ILE A 231 -3.94 -0.29 14.13
CA ILE A 231 -2.52 -0.64 14.24
C ILE A 231 -1.84 0.23 15.30
N ALA A 232 -2.07 1.55 15.27
CA ALA A 232 -1.53 2.46 16.29
C ALA A 232 -1.98 2.08 17.70
N PHE A 233 -3.27 1.75 17.87
CA PHE A 233 -3.80 1.31 19.15
C PHE A 233 -3.09 0.06 19.67
N VAL A 234 -2.92 -1.00 18.86
CA VAL A 234 -2.17 -2.20 19.32
C VAL A 234 -0.68 -1.94 19.51
N ASN A 235 -0.08 -1.03 18.75
CA ASN A 235 1.30 -0.57 18.97
C ASN A 235 1.45 0.10 20.34
N GLU A 236 0.54 1.01 20.70
CA GLU A 236 0.51 1.63 22.03
C GLU A 236 0.29 0.58 23.13
N MET A 237 -0.64 -0.36 22.92
CA MET A 237 -0.86 -1.47 23.84
C MET A 237 0.37 -2.35 23.99
N ALA A 238 1.14 -2.58 22.93
CA ALA A 238 2.40 -3.32 22.98
C ALA A 238 3.43 -2.60 23.86
N MET A 239 3.62 -1.29 23.67
CA MET A 239 4.52 -0.49 24.51
C MET A 239 4.09 -0.49 25.99
N MET A 240 2.78 -0.47 26.26
CA MET A 240 2.25 -0.54 27.62
C MET A 240 2.45 -1.94 28.24
N CYS A 241 2.12 -3.01 27.52
CA CYS A 241 2.27 -4.38 27.99
C CYS A 241 3.73 -4.72 28.28
N ASP A 242 4.66 -4.22 27.45
CA ASP A 242 6.10 -4.33 27.66
C ASP A 242 6.52 -3.80 29.04
N ARG A 243 6.00 -2.63 29.44
CA ARG A 243 6.28 -2.04 30.77
C ARG A 243 5.61 -2.78 31.92
N MET A 244 4.50 -3.47 31.64
CA MET A 244 3.76 -4.24 32.64
C MET A 244 4.27 -5.68 32.79
N GLY A 245 5.21 -6.12 31.96
CA GLY A 245 5.66 -7.51 31.92
C GLY A 245 4.61 -8.47 31.36
N ILE A 246 3.76 -8.00 30.45
CA ILE A 246 2.68 -8.79 29.83
C ILE A 246 3.03 -9.01 28.35
N ASP A 247 2.79 -10.21 27.83
CA ASP A 247 2.92 -10.51 26.41
C ASP A 247 1.68 -10.05 25.63
N ILE A 248 1.81 -8.95 24.88
CA ILE A 248 0.70 -8.43 24.05
C ILE A 248 0.21 -9.45 23.03
N TRP A 249 1.07 -10.33 22.50
CA TRP A 249 0.69 -11.30 21.48
C TRP A 249 -0.24 -12.35 22.06
N GLU A 250 0.04 -12.82 23.28
CA GLU A 250 -0.85 -13.70 24.03
C GLU A 250 -2.19 -13.01 24.34
N VAL A 251 -2.15 -11.74 24.78
CA VAL A 251 -3.37 -10.95 25.05
C VAL A 251 -4.24 -10.82 23.80
N ILE A 252 -3.66 -10.49 22.64
CA ILE A 252 -4.39 -10.40 21.37
C ILE A 252 -4.99 -11.75 20.99
N ASN A 253 -4.22 -12.83 21.10
CA ASN A 253 -4.71 -14.19 20.78
C ASN A 253 -5.87 -14.58 21.69
N ALA A 254 -5.80 -14.29 22.99
CA ALA A 254 -6.88 -14.53 23.94
C ALA A 254 -8.12 -13.69 23.61
N ALA A 255 -7.95 -12.39 23.32
CA ALA A 255 -9.05 -11.51 22.93
C ALA A 255 -9.71 -11.93 21.60
N ALA A 256 -8.92 -12.42 20.64
CA ALA A 256 -9.38 -12.91 19.34
C ALA A 256 -10.28 -14.15 19.41
N THR A 257 -10.30 -14.86 20.55
CA THR A 257 -11.25 -15.96 20.77
C THR A 257 -12.70 -15.49 20.91
N LYS A 258 -12.92 -14.19 21.18
CA LYS A 258 -14.26 -13.62 21.29
C LYS A 258 -14.91 -13.54 19.89
N PRO A 259 -16.08 -14.14 19.67
CA PRO A 259 -16.66 -14.27 18.33
C PRO A 259 -17.25 -12.97 17.76
N PHE A 260 -17.26 -11.86 18.52
CA PHE A 260 -17.81 -10.59 18.09
C PHE A 260 -17.12 -9.41 18.77
N GLY A 261 -17.11 -8.25 18.11
CA GLY A 261 -16.65 -6.98 18.68
C GLY A 261 -15.15 -6.86 18.91
N PHE A 262 -14.35 -7.83 18.46
CA PHE A 262 -12.90 -7.74 18.43
C PHE A 262 -12.38 -8.27 17.10
N MET A 263 -11.73 -7.40 16.34
CA MET A 263 -11.03 -7.76 15.12
C MET A 263 -9.54 -7.58 15.41
N PRO A 264 -8.73 -8.65 15.38
CA PRO A 264 -7.34 -8.57 15.80
C PRO A 264 -6.52 -7.74 14.81
N PHE A 265 -5.79 -6.79 15.35
CA PHE A 265 -4.64 -6.16 14.73
C PHE A 265 -3.40 -6.56 15.53
N TYR A 266 -2.22 -6.43 14.94
CA TYR A 266 -0.98 -6.88 15.54
C TYR A 266 0.04 -5.75 15.56
N PRO A 267 0.87 -5.66 16.61
CA PRO A 267 1.94 -4.67 16.67
C PRO A 267 3.03 -4.98 15.65
N GLY A 268 3.85 -3.98 15.35
CA GLY A 268 4.94 -4.13 14.38
C GLY A 268 6.00 -3.04 14.50
N PRO A 269 7.03 -3.07 13.63
CA PRO A 269 8.10 -2.07 13.61
C PRO A 269 7.65 -0.70 13.09
N GLY A 270 6.41 -0.60 12.61
CA GLY A 270 5.82 0.59 11.98
C GLY A 270 4.85 0.18 10.86
N ILE A 271 4.38 1.16 10.11
CA ILE A 271 3.49 0.96 8.94
C ILE A 271 4.27 1.39 7.69
N GLY A 272 4.09 0.66 6.59
CA GLY A 272 4.60 1.08 5.29
C GLY A 272 3.64 0.79 4.13
N GLY A 273 4.14 0.95 2.91
CA GLY A 273 3.36 0.81 1.67
C GLY A 273 2.64 2.09 1.26
N HIS A 274 1.88 2.01 0.15
CA HIS A 274 1.41 3.21 -0.60
C HIS A 274 0.16 3.86 -0.04
N CYS A 275 -0.58 3.18 0.83
CA CYS A 275 -1.93 3.62 1.22
C CYS A 275 -2.06 3.96 2.70
N ILE A 276 -1.61 3.08 3.60
CA ILE A 276 -1.90 3.23 5.03
C ILE A 276 -1.18 4.44 5.66
N PRO A 277 0.07 4.77 5.32
CA PRO A 277 0.71 5.99 5.82
C PRO A 277 0.20 7.28 5.16
N LEU A 278 -0.34 7.19 3.93
CA LEU A 278 -0.69 8.38 3.12
C LEU A 278 -2.16 8.79 3.27
N ASP A 279 -3.10 7.84 3.10
CA ASP A 279 -4.53 8.12 2.99
C ASP A 279 -5.14 8.83 4.22
N PRO A 280 -4.77 8.49 5.47
CA PRO A 280 -5.27 9.22 6.63
C PRO A 280 -4.86 10.70 6.61
N MET A 281 -3.71 11.03 6.03
CA MET A 281 -3.24 12.41 5.90
C MET A 281 -4.07 13.21 4.90
N TYR A 282 -4.56 12.59 3.81
CA TYR A 282 -5.53 13.23 2.92
C TYR A 282 -6.81 13.63 3.64
N LEU A 283 -7.33 12.73 4.47
CA LEU A 283 -8.54 13.00 5.23
C LEU A 283 -8.32 14.09 6.28
N SER A 284 -7.19 14.03 7.00
CA SER A 284 -6.79 15.06 7.97
C SER A 284 -6.64 16.43 7.29
N TRP A 285 -5.97 16.48 6.14
CA TRP A 285 -5.82 17.70 5.34
C TRP A 285 -7.16 18.28 4.90
N LYS A 286 -8.05 17.47 4.30
CA LYS A 286 -9.35 17.95 3.83
C LYS A 286 -10.23 18.43 4.98
N ALA A 287 -10.16 17.78 6.13
CA ALA A 287 -10.93 18.15 7.32
C ALA A 287 -10.55 19.55 7.86
N LYS A 288 -9.29 19.98 7.75
CA LYS A 288 -8.86 21.35 8.12
C LYS A 288 -9.65 22.42 7.37
N GLY A 289 -9.98 22.18 6.09
CA GLY A 289 -10.84 23.06 5.29
C GLY A 289 -12.25 23.25 5.86
N PHE A 290 -12.73 22.30 6.68
CA PHE A 290 -14.00 22.38 7.42
C PHE A 290 -13.82 22.79 8.88
N ARG A 291 -12.64 23.32 9.25
CA ARG A 291 -12.26 23.66 10.62
C ARG A 291 -12.37 22.47 11.59
N PHE A 292 -12.20 21.25 11.08
CA PHE A 292 -12.15 20.03 11.87
C PHE A 292 -10.72 19.51 11.91
N TYR A 293 -10.19 19.32 13.12
CA TYR A 293 -8.82 18.85 13.35
C TYR A 293 -8.88 17.47 13.99
N SER A 294 -8.52 16.43 13.23
CA SER A 294 -8.68 15.04 13.64
C SER A 294 -7.55 14.59 14.57
N LYS A 295 -7.72 14.82 15.88
CA LYS A 295 -6.76 14.38 16.91
C LYS A 295 -6.46 12.88 16.86
N PHE A 296 -7.44 12.08 16.45
CA PHE A 296 -7.30 10.62 16.43
C PHE A 296 -6.41 10.15 15.29
N ILE A 297 -6.51 10.79 14.12
CA ILE A 297 -5.61 10.51 12.98
C ILE A 297 -4.19 10.96 13.34
N GLU A 298 -4.03 12.15 13.90
CA GLU A 298 -2.73 12.68 14.31
C GLU A 298 -2.06 11.80 15.38
N LEU A 299 -2.80 11.34 16.38
CA LEU A 299 -2.30 10.42 17.41
C LEU A 299 -1.89 9.06 16.81
N ALA A 300 -2.72 8.51 15.93
CA ALA A 300 -2.42 7.24 15.27
C ALA A 300 -1.14 7.35 14.44
N GLN A 301 -1.02 8.40 13.63
CA GLN A 301 0.18 8.67 12.83
C GLN A 301 1.42 8.80 13.71
N SER A 302 1.36 9.66 14.74
CA SER A 302 2.47 9.85 15.67
C SER A 302 2.87 8.56 16.37
N THR A 303 1.92 7.70 16.77
CA THR A 303 2.23 6.42 17.41
C THR A 303 2.93 5.48 16.44
N ASN A 304 2.43 5.37 15.21
CA ASN A 304 3.02 4.50 14.18
C ASN A 304 4.42 4.96 13.76
N ASP A 305 4.62 6.27 13.59
CA ASP A 305 5.92 6.86 13.22
C ASP A 305 6.96 6.72 14.34
N ASN A 306 6.51 6.54 15.59
CA ASN A 306 7.39 6.32 16.73
C ASN A 306 7.82 4.85 16.90
N MET A 307 7.21 3.91 16.17
CA MET A 307 7.55 2.48 16.33
C MET A 307 8.99 2.12 15.92
N PRO A 308 9.59 2.70 14.86
CA PRO A 308 11.02 2.52 14.58
C PRO A 308 11.93 2.90 15.76
N TYR A 309 11.63 4.01 16.45
CA TYR A 309 12.36 4.43 17.65
C TYR A 309 12.18 3.45 18.81
N TYR A 310 10.96 2.93 19.00
CA TYR A 310 10.70 1.91 20.01
C TYR A 310 11.46 0.60 19.73
N VAL A 311 11.57 0.17 18.46
CA VAL A 311 12.39 -0.98 18.05
C VAL A 311 13.85 -0.80 18.45
N ILE A 312 14.42 0.39 18.24
CA ILE A 312 15.81 0.67 18.61
C ILE A 312 16.01 0.73 20.12
N ASN A 313 15.12 1.40 20.83
CA ASN A 313 15.19 1.45 22.30
C ASN A 313 15.12 0.04 22.90
N LYS A 314 14.22 -0.80 22.36
CA LYS A 314 14.11 -2.19 22.78
C LYS A 314 15.35 -3.01 22.43
N THR A 315 15.93 -2.79 21.26
CA THR A 315 17.21 -3.42 20.88
C THR A 315 18.33 -2.98 21.82
N ALA A 316 18.36 -1.72 22.25
CA ALA A 316 19.34 -1.23 23.22
C ALA A 316 19.17 -1.91 24.58
N THR A 317 17.94 -2.08 25.07
CA THR A 317 17.65 -2.85 26.28
C THR A 317 18.13 -4.29 26.14
N ILE A 318 17.87 -4.96 25.01
CA ILE A 318 18.35 -6.32 24.74
C ILE A 318 19.87 -6.36 24.77
N LEU A 319 20.57 -5.48 24.04
CA LEU A 319 22.04 -5.46 23.99
C LEU A 319 22.66 -5.23 25.38
N ASN A 320 22.01 -4.46 26.26
CA ASN A 320 22.49 -4.24 27.62
C ASN A 320 22.55 -5.54 28.44
N GLU A 321 21.63 -6.50 28.21
CA GLU A 321 21.68 -7.84 28.84
C GLU A 321 22.95 -8.62 28.44
N TYR A 322 23.58 -8.23 27.33
CA TYR A 322 24.83 -8.81 26.83
C TYR A 322 26.03 -7.87 27.02
N ALA A 323 25.89 -6.85 27.89
CA ALA A 323 26.90 -5.82 28.15
C ALA A 323 27.38 -5.08 26.89
N LYS A 324 26.48 -4.87 25.91
CA LYS A 324 26.75 -4.16 24.66
C LYS A 324 25.90 -2.89 24.55
N SER A 325 26.43 -1.89 23.86
CA SER A 325 25.69 -0.68 23.46
C SER A 325 25.34 -0.73 21.98
N ILE A 326 24.32 0.02 21.55
CA ILE A 326 24.01 0.20 20.11
C ILE A 326 25.25 0.69 19.33
N LYS A 327 25.94 1.70 19.86
CA LYS A 327 27.15 2.23 19.26
C LYS A 327 28.21 1.13 19.13
N ARG A 328 28.74 0.94 17.91
CA ARG A 328 29.70 -0.10 17.51
C ARG A 328 29.19 -1.54 17.54
N SER A 329 27.90 -1.78 17.82
CA SER A 329 27.31 -3.12 17.62
C SER A 329 27.06 -3.39 16.14
N ASN A 330 27.29 -4.63 15.73
CA ASN A 330 26.94 -5.18 14.43
C ASN A 330 25.48 -5.64 14.47
N ILE A 331 24.62 -4.97 13.72
CA ILE A 331 23.19 -5.25 13.68
C ILE A 331 22.83 -5.79 12.29
N LEU A 332 22.14 -6.93 12.27
CA LEU A 332 21.52 -7.44 11.06
C LEU A 332 20.02 -7.16 11.08
N LEU A 333 19.54 -6.44 10.08
CA LEU A 333 18.11 -6.33 9.81
C LEU A 333 17.68 -7.51 8.92
N LEU A 334 16.74 -8.32 9.39
CA LEU A 334 16.12 -9.37 8.59
C LEU A 334 14.79 -8.87 8.00
N GLY A 335 14.76 -8.78 6.68
CA GLY A 335 13.69 -8.15 5.91
C GLY A 335 13.84 -6.63 5.84
N MET A 336 13.41 -6.06 4.73
CA MET A 336 13.44 -4.63 4.45
C MET A 336 12.18 -4.18 3.71
N ALA A 337 11.52 -5.05 2.93
CA ALA A 337 10.23 -4.76 2.28
C ALA A 337 9.13 -4.44 3.31
N TYR A 338 8.16 -3.60 2.97
CA TYR A 338 7.11 -3.22 3.93
C TYR A 338 6.11 -4.36 4.24
N LYS A 339 6.03 -5.36 3.36
CA LYS A 339 5.16 -6.54 3.46
C LYS A 339 5.96 -7.82 3.12
N PRO A 340 5.61 -8.97 3.70
CA PRO A 340 6.21 -10.24 3.34
C PRO A 340 6.12 -10.55 1.85
N ASP A 341 7.13 -11.25 1.36
CA ASP A 341 7.20 -11.89 0.04
C ASP A 341 7.07 -10.96 -1.18
N ILE A 342 7.39 -9.67 -1.01
CA ILE A 342 7.48 -8.68 -2.09
C ILE A 342 8.77 -7.87 -1.95
N SER A 343 9.19 -7.18 -3.01
CA SER A 343 10.41 -6.35 -3.04
C SER A 343 10.17 -4.87 -2.75
N ASP A 344 8.96 -4.50 -2.34
CA ASP A 344 8.53 -3.10 -2.29
C ASP A 344 8.97 -2.41 -0.99
N LEU A 345 9.74 -1.34 -1.16
CA LEU A 345 10.39 -0.60 -0.08
C LEU A 345 9.71 0.73 0.26
N ARG A 346 8.70 1.15 -0.51
CA ARG A 346 8.07 2.46 -0.32
C ARG A 346 7.46 2.56 1.08
N GLU A 347 7.80 3.62 1.78
CA GLU A 347 7.42 3.88 3.17
C GLU A 347 7.75 2.72 4.13
N SER A 348 8.69 1.83 3.80
CA SER A 348 8.97 0.68 4.67
C SER A 348 9.55 1.16 6.01
N PRO A 349 9.04 0.66 7.16
CA PRO A 349 9.60 0.98 8.47
C PRO A 349 11.05 0.48 8.61
N GLY A 350 11.47 -0.50 7.80
CA GLY A 350 12.85 -0.99 7.78
C GLY A 350 13.86 0.08 7.37
N LEU A 351 13.47 1.01 6.50
CA LEU A 351 14.32 2.12 6.06
C LEU A 351 14.61 3.05 7.24
N GLU A 352 13.57 3.49 7.96
CA GLU A 352 13.75 4.35 9.14
C GLU A 352 14.53 3.63 10.25
N VAL A 353 14.24 2.35 10.50
CA VAL A 353 15.01 1.55 11.47
C VAL A 353 16.49 1.47 11.09
N TYR A 354 16.81 1.27 9.81
CA TYR A 354 18.20 1.28 9.33
C TYR A 354 18.88 2.62 9.61
N GLU A 355 18.24 3.73 9.23
CA GLU A 355 18.79 5.07 9.40
C GLU A 355 19.04 5.39 10.87
N GLN A 356 18.07 5.09 11.73
CA GLN A 356 18.17 5.33 13.15
C GLN A 356 19.28 4.50 13.80
N PHE A 357 19.48 3.23 13.41
CA PHE A 357 20.62 2.44 13.91
C PHE A 357 21.96 3.04 13.46
N LYS A 358 22.07 3.49 12.20
CA LYS A 358 23.27 4.15 11.66
C LYS A 358 23.58 5.46 12.40
N GLU A 359 22.57 6.29 12.64
CA GLU A 359 22.68 7.54 13.40
C GLU A 359 23.19 7.32 14.84
N ASN A 360 22.77 6.22 15.46
CA ASN A 360 23.22 5.80 16.78
C ASN A 360 24.60 5.09 16.77
N GLY A 361 25.25 5.02 15.61
CA GLY A 361 26.63 4.54 15.46
C GLY A 361 26.78 3.02 15.40
N ALA A 362 25.72 2.28 15.06
CA ALA A 362 25.79 0.84 14.81
C ALA A 362 26.37 0.53 13.42
N TYR A 363 26.96 -0.65 13.28
CA TYR A 363 27.32 -1.23 11.99
C TYR A 363 26.13 -2.05 11.48
N VAL A 364 25.34 -1.46 10.60
CA VAL A 364 24.10 -2.08 10.11
C VAL A 364 24.31 -2.72 8.74
N GLU A 365 23.92 -3.97 8.63
CA GLU A 365 23.70 -4.69 7.38
C GLU A 365 22.25 -5.20 7.35
N TYR A 366 21.74 -5.56 6.18
CA TYR A 366 20.43 -6.18 6.06
C TYR A 366 20.44 -7.35 5.10
N TYR A 367 19.55 -8.30 5.35
CA TYR A 367 19.21 -9.37 4.44
C TYR A 367 17.73 -9.31 4.11
N ASP A 368 17.40 -9.13 2.84
CA ASP A 368 16.06 -9.30 2.29
C ASP A 368 16.17 -10.12 0.98
N PRO A 369 15.40 -11.21 0.82
CA PRO A 369 15.47 -12.06 -0.37
C PRO A 369 14.80 -11.47 -1.62
N TYR A 370 14.02 -10.39 -1.47
CA TYR A 370 13.27 -9.76 -2.56
C TYR A 370 13.75 -8.32 -2.81
N ALA A 371 14.02 -7.55 -1.76
CA ALA A 371 14.50 -6.17 -1.84
C ALA A 371 16.04 -6.11 -1.84
N ASN A 372 16.64 -6.16 -3.04
CA ASN A 372 18.10 -6.33 -3.17
C ASN A 372 18.95 -5.08 -2.88
N SER A 373 18.37 -3.89 -2.99
CA SER A 373 19.08 -2.63 -2.73
C SER A 373 18.13 -1.47 -2.41
N PHE A 374 18.61 -0.51 -1.63
CA PHE A 374 17.99 0.81 -1.46
C PHE A 374 19.06 1.90 -1.42
N VAL A 375 18.64 3.17 -1.51
CA VAL A 375 19.52 4.33 -1.35
C VAL A 375 19.23 4.94 0.02
N ASP A 376 20.26 5.01 0.86
CA ASP A 376 20.15 5.62 2.19
C ASP A 376 20.02 7.16 2.10
N LYS A 377 19.71 7.81 3.21
CA LYS A 377 19.55 9.28 3.27
C LYS A 377 20.82 10.07 2.91
N HIS A 378 21.98 9.40 2.85
CA HIS A 378 23.26 9.97 2.45
C HIS A 378 23.58 9.73 0.97
N GLY A 379 22.67 9.11 0.21
CA GLY A 379 22.85 8.81 -1.21
C GLY A 379 23.68 7.55 -1.46
N THR A 380 23.98 6.74 -0.44
CA THR A 380 24.75 5.51 -0.58
C THR A 380 23.82 4.36 -0.95
N THR A 381 24.16 3.60 -1.99
CA THR A 381 23.44 2.37 -2.33
C THR A 381 23.82 1.26 -1.35
N ILE A 382 22.85 0.81 -0.56
CA ILE A 382 23.01 -0.30 0.39
C ILE A 382 22.41 -1.56 -0.23
N ARG A 383 23.20 -2.63 -0.27
CA ARG A 383 22.81 -3.91 -0.87
C ARG A 383 22.50 -4.95 0.19
N SER A 384 21.51 -5.80 -0.10
CA SER A 384 21.19 -6.98 0.70
C SER A 384 22.43 -7.89 0.75
N VAL A 385 22.77 -8.39 1.94
CA VAL A 385 23.87 -9.35 2.10
C VAL A 385 23.46 -10.73 1.58
N GLU A 386 24.40 -11.64 1.43
CA GLU A 386 24.07 -13.03 1.12
C GLU A 386 23.50 -13.76 2.35
N TYR A 387 22.65 -14.76 2.10
CA TYR A 387 22.15 -15.63 3.17
C TYR A 387 23.27 -16.54 3.65
N ASP A 388 23.88 -16.20 4.78
CA ASP A 388 24.98 -16.96 5.37
C ASP A 388 24.82 -17.03 6.90
N LEU A 389 24.40 -18.21 7.38
CA LEU A 389 24.23 -18.47 8.81
C LEU A 389 25.53 -18.32 9.61
N THR A 390 26.69 -18.58 9.00
CA THR A 390 28.00 -18.43 9.66
C THR A 390 28.40 -16.96 9.83
N LYS A 391 27.86 -16.08 8.97
CA LYS A 391 27.93 -14.63 9.14
C LYS A 391 26.89 -14.17 10.16
N PHE A 392 25.68 -14.74 10.12
CA PHE A 392 24.59 -14.36 11.03
C PHE A 392 24.97 -14.57 12.49
N SER A 393 25.71 -15.64 12.80
CA SER A 393 26.21 -15.92 14.16
C SER A 393 27.25 -14.92 14.69
N ARG A 394 27.68 -13.93 13.88
CA ARG A 394 28.68 -12.91 14.26
C ARG A 394 28.07 -11.55 14.59
N TYR A 395 26.78 -11.35 14.33
CA TYR A 395 26.12 -10.11 14.72
C TYR A 395 25.93 -10.05 16.23
N ASP A 396 25.85 -8.84 16.74
CA ASP A 396 25.59 -8.57 18.16
C ASP A 396 24.09 -8.66 18.46
N CYS A 397 23.24 -8.36 17.47
CA CYS A 397 21.80 -8.56 17.53
C CYS A 397 21.22 -8.66 16.10
N ILE A 398 20.18 -9.48 15.95
CA ILE A 398 19.37 -9.60 14.75
C ILE A 398 18.01 -8.94 15.02
N VAL A 399 17.53 -8.08 14.12
CA VAL A 399 16.21 -7.45 14.24
C VAL A 399 15.37 -7.86 13.05
N LEU A 400 14.31 -8.62 13.29
CA LEU A 400 13.36 -9.01 12.25
C LEU A 400 12.39 -7.85 11.99
N ILE A 401 12.41 -7.30 10.78
CA ILE A 401 11.49 -6.25 10.32
C ILE A 401 10.33 -6.85 9.52
N THR A 402 10.64 -7.81 8.65
CA THR A 402 9.67 -8.40 7.72
C THR A 402 9.77 -9.91 7.70
N ASN A 403 8.63 -10.56 7.94
CA ASN A 403 8.53 -12.00 8.12
C ASN A 403 8.30 -12.75 6.79
N HIS A 404 9.30 -12.71 5.90
CA HIS A 404 9.25 -13.45 4.63
C HIS A 404 9.11 -14.97 4.85
N SER A 405 8.30 -15.63 4.03
CA SER A 405 7.97 -17.04 4.20
C SER A 405 9.12 -18.00 3.84
N ASN A 406 10.12 -17.53 3.09
CA ASN A 406 11.27 -18.31 2.64
C ASN A 406 12.48 -18.27 3.60
N LEU A 407 12.36 -17.61 4.76
CA LEU A 407 13.41 -17.60 5.78
C LEU A 407 13.38 -18.89 6.61
N ASP A 408 14.54 -19.50 6.82
CA ASP A 408 14.68 -20.63 7.75
C ASP A 408 14.81 -20.13 9.19
N TYR A 409 13.65 -19.83 9.79
CA TYR A 409 13.56 -19.33 11.17
C TYR A 409 14.17 -20.29 12.19
N HIS A 410 14.13 -21.60 11.96
CA HIS A 410 14.70 -22.59 12.88
C HIS A 410 16.22 -22.45 12.92
N SER A 411 16.87 -22.41 11.76
CA SER A 411 18.32 -22.28 11.67
C SER A 411 18.81 -20.91 12.15
N ILE A 412 18.05 -19.83 11.89
CA ILE A 412 18.35 -18.49 12.41
C ILE A 412 18.24 -18.46 13.95
N ALA A 413 17.17 -19.03 14.52
CA ALA A 413 17.01 -19.14 15.97
C ALA A 413 18.16 -19.94 16.61
N SER A 414 18.57 -21.04 15.96
CA SER A 414 19.64 -21.93 16.43
C SER A 414 21.04 -21.29 16.39
N ALA A 415 21.21 -20.12 15.75
CA ALA A 415 22.49 -19.43 15.70
C ALA A 415 22.92 -18.82 17.05
N GLY A 416 22.01 -18.75 18.04
CA GLY A 416 22.32 -18.30 19.40
C GLY A 416 22.60 -16.80 19.53
N VAL A 417 22.22 -16.00 18.53
CA VAL A 417 22.38 -14.54 18.53
C VAL A 417 21.10 -13.90 19.07
N PRO A 418 21.18 -12.85 19.90
CA PRO A 418 20.00 -12.12 20.36
C PRO A 418 19.14 -11.67 19.18
N ILE A 419 17.85 -11.99 19.21
CA ILE A 419 16.89 -11.65 18.17
C ILE A 419 15.80 -10.75 18.76
N LEU A 420 15.55 -9.59 18.15
CA LEU A 420 14.32 -8.84 18.34
C LEU A 420 13.33 -9.16 17.21
N ASP A 421 12.30 -9.92 17.56
CA ASP A 421 11.19 -10.27 16.68
C ASP A 421 10.07 -9.21 16.74
N THR A 422 9.96 -8.38 15.70
CA THR A 422 8.91 -7.36 15.61
C THR A 422 7.60 -7.88 14.99
N ARG A 423 7.57 -9.13 14.53
CA ARG A 423 6.44 -9.72 13.77
C ARG A 423 5.90 -11.03 14.36
N ASN A 424 6.46 -11.49 15.49
CA ASN A 424 6.15 -12.76 16.13
C ASN A 424 6.31 -13.97 15.20
N ALA A 425 7.29 -13.91 14.29
CA ALA A 425 7.62 -14.99 13.35
C ALA A 425 8.32 -16.17 14.03
N PHE A 426 9.06 -15.92 15.11
CA PHE A 426 9.80 -16.93 15.87
C PHE A 426 8.98 -17.61 16.96
N LYS A 427 7.65 -17.41 17.01
CA LYS A 427 6.75 -17.92 18.06
C LYS A 427 6.83 -19.44 18.34
N ALA A 428 7.34 -20.23 17.39
CA ALA A 428 7.51 -21.67 17.54
C ALA A 428 8.80 -22.07 18.28
N TYR A 429 9.72 -21.12 18.51
CA TYR A 429 11.04 -21.33 19.10
C TYR A 429 11.11 -20.59 20.43
N ALA A 430 11.09 -21.33 21.54
CA ALA A 430 11.11 -20.78 22.89
C ALA A 430 12.55 -20.65 23.41
N GLU A 431 13.40 -19.96 22.65
CA GLU A 431 14.81 -19.74 23.03
C GLU A 431 14.96 -18.46 23.88
N PRO A 432 15.82 -18.45 24.90
CA PRO A 432 15.95 -17.32 25.84
C PRO A 432 16.53 -16.05 25.19
N HIS A 433 17.24 -16.18 24.07
CA HIS A 433 17.79 -15.06 23.29
C HIS A 433 16.81 -14.49 22.25
N ILE A 434 15.57 -14.99 22.19
CA ILE A 434 14.52 -14.47 21.30
C ILE A 434 13.59 -13.56 22.10
N TYR A 435 13.69 -12.28 21.81
CA TYR A 435 12.84 -11.22 22.35
C TYR A 435 11.81 -10.81 21.31
N LYS A 436 10.68 -10.27 21.75
CA LYS A 436 9.64 -9.79 20.84
C LYS A 436 9.09 -8.43 21.23
N ILE A 437 8.59 -7.70 20.25
CA ILE A 437 7.92 -6.43 20.49
C ILE A 437 6.69 -6.63 21.39
N GLY A 438 6.51 -5.76 22.38
CA GLY A 438 5.39 -5.85 23.32
C GLY A 438 5.42 -6.97 24.36
N HIS A 439 6.60 -7.54 24.64
CA HIS A 439 6.84 -8.42 25.80
C HIS A 439 8.16 -8.03 26.48
N SER A 440 8.18 -7.91 27.81
CA SER A 440 9.35 -7.45 28.56
C SER A 440 10.58 -8.30 28.27
N VAL A 441 11.74 -7.64 28.18
CA VAL A 441 13.04 -8.32 28.19
C VAL A 441 13.15 -9.02 29.54
N GLN A 442 13.21 -10.36 29.51
CA GLN A 442 13.44 -11.15 30.72
C GLN A 442 14.94 -11.13 31.00
N HIS A 443 15.33 -10.74 32.22
CA HIS A 443 16.74 -10.69 32.59
C HIS A 443 17.36 -12.08 32.55
N VAL A 444 18.54 -12.19 31.92
CA VAL A 444 19.34 -13.41 32.01
C VAL A 444 19.87 -13.48 33.43
N ALA A 445 19.36 -14.41 34.25
CA ALA A 445 19.83 -14.58 35.62
C ALA A 445 21.36 -14.80 35.62
N GLU A 446 22.10 -13.92 36.29
CA GLU A 446 23.53 -14.14 36.49
C GLU A 446 23.74 -15.38 37.38
N PRO A 447 24.64 -16.31 37.04
CA PRO A 447 24.89 -17.51 37.83
C PRO A 447 25.31 -17.24 39.29
N ASP A 448 25.73 -16.02 39.60
CA ASP A 448 26.29 -15.60 40.89
C ASP A 448 25.62 -14.34 41.48
N GLU A 449 24.34 -14.06 41.17
CA GLU A 449 23.59 -13.02 41.89
C GLU A 449 23.36 -13.46 43.35
N ALA A 450 24.36 -13.18 44.19
CA ALA A 450 24.28 -13.34 45.63
C ALA A 450 23.08 -12.53 46.13
N VAL A 451 22.06 -13.23 46.60
CA VAL A 451 20.94 -12.65 47.34
C VAL A 451 21.53 -11.88 48.52
N LEU A 452 21.61 -10.56 48.39
CA LEU A 452 21.90 -9.66 49.51
C LEU A 452 20.69 -9.74 50.46
N ILE A 453 20.86 -10.51 51.54
CA ILE A 453 19.91 -10.66 52.65
C ILE A 453 19.81 -9.35 53.45
#